data_AF-A0A975FTP6-F1
#
_entry.id   AF-A0A975FTP6-F1
#
_cell.length_a   1.000
_cell.length_b   1.000
_cell.length_c   1.000
_cell.angle_alpha   90.00
_cell.angle_beta   90.00
_cell.angle_gamma   90.00
#
_symmetry.space_group_name_H-M   'P 1'
#
loop_
_entity.id
_entity.type
_entity.pdbx_description
1 polymer ?
#
loop_
_entity_poly.entity_id
_entity_poly.type
_entity_poly.pdbx_seq_one_letter_code
_entity_poly.pdbx_strand_id
1 'polypeptide(L)'
;MYVKNNCRLGFYVRRDSWRLDRHAKVVEIQWVEDGKMIKGNPPYFGGFKNPPGHPREGKIMGPRLVTLQADWLDGGKMVSDCGVNYSWTQVYPNEI
;
A
#
# COMPACT_ATOMS: atom_id res chain seq x y z
N MET A 1 -1.84 7.01 -3.46
CA MET A 1 -1.42 6.27 -4.67
C MET A 1 -2.56 5.39 -5.16
N TYR A 2 -2.94 4.32 -4.43
CA TYR A 2 -4.02 3.40 -4.87
C TYR A 2 -5.30 4.07 -5.39
N VAL A 3 -5.89 5.03 -4.64
CA VAL A 3 -7.11 5.74 -5.11
C VAL A 3 -6.84 6.61 -6.34
N LYS A 4 -5.66 7.25 -6.43
CA LYS A 4 -5.24 7.98 -7.64
C LYS A 4 -5.00 7.03 -8.82
N ASN A 5 -4.67 5.78 -8.55
CA ASN A 5 -4.51 4.70 -9.53
C ASN A 5 -5.83 3.96 -9.80
N ASN A 6 -6.97 4.66 -9.79
CA ASN A 6 -8.30 4.09 -10.02
C ASN A 6 -8.65 2.88 -9.14
N CYS A 7 -8.15 2.87 -7.90
CA CYS A 7 -8.26 1.72 -7.00
C CYS A 7 -7.72 0.43 -7.60
N ARG A 8 -6.63 0.49 -8.35
CA ARG A 8 -5.95 -0.70 -8.88
C ARG A 8 -4.62 -0.93 -8.19
N LEU A 9 -4.37 -2.17 -7.77
CA LEU A 9 -3.07 -2.69 -7.38
C LEU A 9 -2.17 -2.83 -8.62
N GLY A 10 -0.91 -3.16 -8.40
CA GLY A 10 0.06 -3.38 -9.46
C GLY A 10 0.78 -2.13 -9.97
N PHE A 11 0.58 -0.97 -9.32
CA PHE A 11 1.41 0.21 -9.54
C PHE A 11 2.78 0.06 -8.89
N TYR A 12 3.75 0.80 -9.40
CA TYR A 12 5.13 0.76 -8.93
C TYR A 12 5.42 1.93 -8.01
N VAL A 13 6.25 1.67 -7.00
CA VAL A 13 6.73 2.66 -6.04
C VAL A 13 8.24 2.61 -5.91
N ARG A 14 8.82 3.72 -5.48
CA ARG A 14 10.21 3.86 -5.11
C ARG A 14 10.32 4.52 -3.73
N ARG A 15 11.37 4.17 -2.99
CA ARG A 15 11.80 4.85 -1.75
C ARG A 15 13.14 5.54 -1.98
N ASP A 16 13.33 6.71 -1.39
CA ASP A 16 14.59 7.48 -1.55
C ASP A 16 15.82 6.76 -1.01
N SER A 17 15.64 5.92 0.01
CA SER A 17 16.71 5.10 0.57
C SER A 17 17.08 3.90 -0.31
N TRP A 18 16.37 3.64 -1.41
CA TRP A 18 16.72 2.61 -2.38
C TRP A 18 17.65 3.19 -3.45
N ARG A 19 18.43 2.32 -4.10
CA ARG A 19 19.19 2.72 -5.30
C ARG A 19 18.23 3.29 -6.37
N LEU A 20 18.73 4.22 -7.18
CA LEU A 20 17.93 4.97 -8.15
C LEU A 20 17.17 4.08 -9.16
N ASP A 21 17.78 2.95 -9.52
CA ASP A 21 17.26 1.94 -10.45
C ASP A 21 16.22 1.01 -9.81
N ARG A 22 16.04 1.06 -8.49
CA ARG A 22 15.17 0.14 -7.76
C ARG A 22 13.79 0.72 -7.54
N HIS A 23 12.82 -0.10 -7.90
CA HIS A 23 11.40 0.13 -7.72
C HIS A 23 10.75 -1.21 -7.37
N ALA A 24 9.57 -1.17 -6.76
CA ALA A 24 8.82 -2.36 -6.38
C ALA A 24 7.36 -2.21 -6.75
N LYS A 25 6.72 -3.32 -7.11
CA LYS A 25 5.30 -3.38 -7.44
C LYS A 25 4.48 -3.56 -6.17
N VAL A 26 3.47 -2.74 -5.96
CA VAL A 26 2.49 -2.95 -4.88
C VAL A 26 1.51 -4.02 -5.33
N VAL A 27 1.53 -5.19 -4.67
CA VAL A 27 0.73 -6.36 -5.08
C VAL A 27 -0.38 -6.71 -4.11
N GLU A 28 -0.34 -6.19 -2.88
CA GLU A 28 -1.40 -6.38 -1.90
C GLU A 28 -1.44 -5.20 -0.93
N ILE A 29 -2.64 -4.83 -0.50
CA ILE A 29 -2.85 -3.94 0.65
C ILE A 29 -3.84 -4.64 1.57
N GLN A 30 -3.45 -4.79 2.83
CA GLN A 30 -4.22 -5.51 3.83
C GLN A 30 -5.67 -4.99 3.91
N TRP A 31 -6.62 -5.90 3.75
CA TRP A 31 -8.07 -5.62 3.80
C TRP A 31 -8.57 -4.65 2.73
N VAL A 32 -7.87 -4.58 1.60
CA VAL A 32 -8.31 -3.88 0.40
C VAL A 32 -8.52 -4.92 -0.69
N GLU A 33 -9.70 -4.89 -1.29
CA GLU A 33 -10.00 -5.65 -2.49
C GLU A 33 -9.66 -4.80 -3.72
N ASP A 34 -8.92 -5.36 -4.67
CA ASP A 34 -8.56 -4.67 -5.91
C ASP A 34 -9.81 -4.18 -6.66
N GLY A 35 -9.75 -2.96 -7.16
CA GLY A 35 -10.87 -2.28 -7.82
C GLY A 35 -11.89 -1.65 -6.87
N LYS A 36 -11.78 -1.86 -5.54
CA LYS A 36 -12.69 -1.26 -4.56
C LYS A 36 -12.05 -0.09 -3.82
N MET A 37 -12.87 0.93 -3.55
CA MET A 37 -12.47 2.07 -2.70
C MET A 37 -12.10 1.60 -1.30
N ILE A 38 -11.01 2.16 -0.78
CA ILE A 38 -10.61 1.93 0.61
C ILE A 38 -11.58 2.70 1.51
N LYS A 39 -12.20 2.00 2.46
CA LYS A 39 -13.05 2.64 3.48
C LYS A 39 -12.21 3.50 4.43
N GLY A 40 -12.68 4.72 4.68
CA GLY A 40 -12.05 5.71 5.56
C GLY A 40 -11.57 6.96 4.81
N ASN A 41 -11.09 7.96 5.54
CA ASN A 41 -10.45 9.13 4.93
C ASN A 41 -8.96 8.87 4.67
N PRO A 42 -8.36 9.50 3.65
CA PRO A 42 -6.92 9.60 3.56
C PRO A 42 -6.33 10.23 4.84
N PRO A 43 -5.11 9.87 5.23
CA PRO A 43 -4.29 8.81 4.66
C PRO A 43 -4.87 7.47 5.15
N TYR A 44 -5.20 6.54 4.25
CA TYR A 44 -5.95 5.30 4.56
C TYR A 44 -5.18 4.28 5.43
N PHE A 45 -4.32 4.77 6.31
CA PHE A 45 -3.44 4.07 7.23
C PHE A 45 -3.80 4.58 8.63
N GLY A 46 -4.32 3.72 9.50
CA GLY A 46 -4.61 4.13 10.87
C GLY A 46 -5.90 4.94 11.06
N GLY A 47 -6.57 4.78 12.19
CA GLY A 47 -7.54 5.75 12.72
C GLY A 47 -9.01 5.54 12.39
N PHE A 48 -9.37 4.72 11.40
CA PHE A 48 -10.77 4.38 11.15
C PHE A 48 -11.31 3.40 12.20
N LYS A 49 -12.35 3.79 12.95
CA LYS A 49 -13.08 2.88 13.83
C LYS A 49 -14.10 2.09 13.01
N ASN A 50 -14.05 0.76 13.07
CA ASN A 50 -15.05 -0.04 12.35
C ASN A 50 -16.48 0.27 12.86
N PRO A 51 -17.44 0.49 11.95
CA PRO A 51 -18.81 0.78 12.32
C PRO A 51 -19.50 -0.49 12.85
N PRO A 52 -20.67 -0.34 13.50
CA PRO A 52 -21.46 -1.47 13.96
C PRO A 52 -21.81 -2.46 12.86
N GLY A 53 -21.85 -3.76 13.19
CA GLY A 53 -22.22 -4.82 12.25
C GLY A 53 -21.09 -5.31 11.33
N HIS A 54 -19.85 -4.86 11.55
CA HIS A 54 -18.67 -5.41 10.88
C HIS A 54 -17.98 -6.50 11.74
N PRO A 55 -17.29 -7.49 11.16
CA PRO A 55 -16.60 -8.55 11.91
C PRO A 55 -15.56 -8.08 12.95
N ARG A 56 -15.21 -6.79 12.96
CA ARG A 56 -14.22 -6.17 13.87
C ARG A 56 -14.71 -4.84 14.41
N GLU A 57 -16.02 -4.75 14.65
CA GLU A 57 -16.70 -3.59 15.24
C GLU A 57 -15.92 -2.97 16.40
N GLY A 58 -15.85 -1.64 16.42
CA GLY A 58 -15.26 -0.88 17.52
C GLY A 58 -13.73 -0.83 17.54
N LYS A 59 -13.02 -1.66 16.78
CA LYS A 59 -11.55 -1.62 16.69
C LYS A 59 -11.08 -0.45 15.81
N ILE A 60 -10.10 0.30 16.31
CA ILE A 60 -9.33 1.26 15.52
C ILE A 60 -8.44 0.47 14.58
N MET A 61 -8.62 0.68 13.28
CA MET A 61 -7.78 0.07 12.25
C MET A 61 -6.41 0.73 12.32
N GLY A 62 -5.35 -0.04 12.53
CA GLY A 62 -3.96 0.43 12.47
C GLY A 62 -3.51 0.74 11.04
N PRO A 63 -2.22 1.06 10.83
CA PRO A 63 -1.62 1.07 9.50
C PRO A 63 -1.88 -0.27 8.78
N ARG A 64 -2.32 -0.21 7.53
CA ARG A 64 -2.53 -1.42 6.71
C ARG A 64 -1.17 -1.92 6.22
N LEU A 65 -0.91 -3.21 6.36
CA LEU A 65 0.26 -3.81 5.73
C LEU A 65 0.16 -3.74 4.21
N VAL A 66 1.28 -3.48 3.56
CA VAL A 66 1.42 -3.44 2.10
C VAL A 66 2.45 -4.48 1.70
N THR A 67 2.11 -5.32 0.72
CA THR A 67 3.03 -6.29 0.12
C THR A 67 3.62 -5.70 -1.16
N LEU A 68 4.94 -5.61 -1.18
CA LEU A 68 5.75 -5.21 -2.32
C LEU A 68 6.35 -6.45 -2.98
N GLN A 69 6.49 -6.42 -4.30
CA GLN A 69 7.18 -7.44 -5.08
C GLN A 69 8.26 -6.80 -5.95
N ALA A 70 9.48 -7.32 -5.88
CA ALA A 70 10.60 -6.96 -6.75
C ALA A 70 11.66 -8.05 -6.69
N ASP A 71 12.44 -8.21 -7.76
CA ASP A 71 13.52 -9.20 -7.89
C ASP A 71 14.71 -8.95 -6.94
N TRP A 72 14.99 -7.69 -6.63
CA TRP A 72 16.08 -7.28 -5.74
C TRP A 72 15.74 -7.40 -4.24
N LEU A 73 14.49 -7.70 -3.90
CA LEU A 73 14.07 -7.98 -2.52
C LEU A 73 14.43 -9.40 -2.14
N ASP A 74 14.84 -9.61 -0.90
CA ASP A 74 15.06 -10.95 -0.36
C ASP A 74 13.75 -11.76 -0.42
N GLY A 75 13.81 -12.97 -0.98
CA GLY A 75 12.62 -13.78 -1.27
C GLY A 75 11.63 -13.18 -2.29
N GLY A 76 12.02 -12.11 -2.99
CA GLY A 76 11.22 -11.45 -4.03
C GLY A 76 10.04 -10.62 -3.55
N LYS A 77 9.81 -10.53 -2.22
CA LYS A 77 8.68 -9.84 -1.61
C LYS A 77 9.05 -9.18 -0.29
N MET A 78 8.36 -8.09 0.03
CA MET A 78 8.48 -7.40 1.32
C MET A 78 7.10 -7.00 1.83
N VAL A 79 6.79 -7.33 3.08
CA VAL A 79 5.61 -6.82 3.78
C VAL A 79 6.05 -5.65 4.67
N SER A 80 5.37 -4.52 4.55
CA SER A 80 5.65 -3.33 5.36
C SER A 80 4.35 -2.65 5.77
N ASP A 81 4.29 -2.16 7.00
CA ASP A 81 3.25 -1.26 7.50
C ASP A 81 3.44 0.19 7.02
N CYS A 82 4.32 0.40 6.03
CA CYS A 82 4.82 1.70 5.57
C CYS A 82 5.58 2.51 6.65
N GLY A 83 5.91 1.91 7.80
CA GLY A 83 6.82 2.45 8.81
C GLY A 83 6.52 3.87 9.27
N VAL A 84 5.25 4.29 9.28
CA VAL A 84 4.78 5.64 9.68
C VAL A 84 5.27 6.80 8.80
N ASN A 85 6.23 6.59 7.89
CA ASN A 85 7.04 7.66 7.30
C ASN A 85 6.76 8.02 5.83
N TYR A 86 5.63 7.61 5.25
CA TYR A 86 5.16 8.07 3.92
C TYR A 86 6.24 8.14 2.82
N SER A 87 7.25 7.27 2.86
CA SER A 87 8.52 7.51 2.14
C SER A 87 8.53 6.94 0.73
N TRP A 88 7.35 6.69 0.17
CA TRP A 88 7.21 6.12 -1.17
C TRP A 88 6.69 7.16 -2.14
N THR A 89 7.20 7.09 -3.37
CA THR A 89 6.73 7.87 -4.52
C THR A 89 6.30 6.88 -5.60
N GLN A 90 5.14 7.11 -6.21
CA GLN A 90 4.67 6.30 -7.34
C GLN A 90 5.54 6.59 -8.57
N VAL A 91 5.94 5.56 -9.30
CA VAL A 91 6.78 5.65 -10.51
C VAL A 91 6.20 4.81 -11.65
N TYR A 92 6.59 5.10 -12.89
CA TYR A 92 6.09 4.45 -14.11
C TYR A 92 7.27 3.87 -14.91
N PRO A 93 7.76 2.66 -14.56
CA PRO A 93 8.99 2.10 -15.15
C PRO A 93 8.87 1.69 -16.62
N ASN A 94 7.65 1.59 -17.16
CA ASN A 94 7.37 1.10 -18.52
C ASN A 94 6.94 2.20 -19.51
N GLU A 95 7.03 3.48 -19.15
CA GLU A 95 6.66 4.61 -20.03
C GLU A 95 7.89 5.25 -20.72
N ILE A 96 8.88 4.44 -21.13
CA ILE A 96 10.06 4.89 -21.89
C ILE A 96 9.88 4.56 -23.38
#